data_AF-A0A354WZT1-F1
#
_entry.id   AF-A0A354WZT1-F1
#
_cell.length_a   1.000
_cell.length_b   1.000
_cell.length_c   1.000
_cell.angle_alpha   90.00
_cell.angle_beta   90.00
_cell.angle_gamma   90.00
#
_symmetry.space_group_name_H-M   'P 1'
#
loop_
_entity.id
_entity.type
_entity.pdbx_description
1 polymer ?
#
loop_
_entity_poly.entity_id
_entity_poly.type
_entity_poly.pdbx_seq_one_letter_code
_entity_poly.pdbx_strand_id
1 'polypeptide(L)'
;EAMIIDQDFMRALEYGMPPTSGIGIGIDRLVMLMTGQTTIQEVLFFPQMRPEKTAKKDSVDKYVGIGVDKDWVTALQKAGYVTVDALKEANANKVRQELCELNKKYKLGLENPAVNQIEGWIANAAK
;
A
#
# COMPACT_ATOMS: atom_id res chain seq x y z
N GLU A 1 -10.99 -14.82 25.92
CA GLU A 1 -11.87 -15.42 24.91
C GLU A 1 -12.52 -16.66 25.51
N ALA A 2 -13.78 -16.95 25.19
CA ALA A 2 -14.48 -18.12 25.73
C ALA A 2 -14.16 -19.35 24.88
N MET A 3 -13.88 -20.48 25.54
CA MET A 3 -13.67 -21.75 24.85
C MET A 3 -15.02 -22.33 24.43
N ILE A 4 -15.07 -22.88 23.21
CA ILE A 4 -16.22 -23.64 22.72
C ILE A 4 -16.18 -25.03 23.36
N ILE A 5 -17.35 -25.59 23.65
CA ILE A 5 -17.45 -26.95 24.21
C ILE A 5 -17.05 -27.97 23.14
N ASP A 6 -15.99 -28.72 23.40
CA ASP A 6 -15.55 -29.85 22.60
C ASP A 6 -16.10 -31.17 23.18
N GLN A 7 -17.11 -31.74 22.53
CA GLN A 7 -17.77 -32.98 22.94
C GLN A 7 -16.86 -34.20 22.80
N ASP A 8 -15.94 -34.19 21.83
CA ASP A 8 -15.02 -35.31 21.62
C ASP A 8 -13.91 -35.29 22.68
N PHE A 9 -13.45 -34.11 23.10
CA PHE A 9 -12.56 -33.97 24.25
C PHE A 9 -13.20 -34.49 25.54
N MET A 10 -14.47 -34.15 25.82
CA MET A 10 -15.18 -34.66 27.00
C MET A 10 -15.35 -36.18 26.95
N ARG A 11 -15.76 -36.73 25.80
CA ARG A 11 -15.86 -38.19 25.62
C ARG A 11 -14.51 -38.87 25.88
N ALA A 12 -13.40 -38.27 25.44
CA ALA A 12 -12.06 -38.82 25.72
C ALA A 12 -11.72 -38.85 27.22
N LEU A 13 -12.16 -37.85 27.99
CA LEU A 13 -12.00 -37.82 29.44
C LEU A 13 -12.84 -38.89 30.15
N GLU A 14 -14.04 -39.19 29.64
CA GLU A 14 -14.94 -40.23 30.18
C GLU A 14 -14.35 -41.64 30.09
N TYR A 15 -13.49 -41.91 29.10
CA TYR A 15 -12.77 -43.19 28.99
C TYR A 15 -11.65 -43.36 30.05
N GLY A 16 -11.44 -42.36 30.89
CA GLY A 16 -10.51 -42.41 32.02
C GLY A 16 -9.14 -41.84 31.67
N MET A 17 -9.03 -40.51 31.70
CA MET A 17 -7.75 -39.83 31.67
C MET A 17 -6.96 -40.11 32.97
N PRO A 18 -5.75 -40.70 32.90
CA PRO A 18 -4.90 -40.86 34.07
C PRO A 18 -4.54 -39.50 34.70
N PRO A 19 -4.06 -39.45 35.95
CA PRO A 19 -3.53 -38.21 36.52
C PRO A 19 -2.32 -37.73 35.70
N THR A 20 -2.50 -36.65 34.95
CA THR A 20 -1.47 -36.07 34.07
C THR A 20 -1.17 -34.61 34.42
N SER A 21 0.06 -34.18 34.12
CA SER A 21 0.47 -32.77 34.15
C SER A 21 1.06 -32.38 32.79
N GLY A 22 0.91 -31.12 32.40
CA GLY A 22 1.44 -30.55 31.17
C GLY A 22 1.96 -29.14 31.39
N ILE A 23 2.99 -28.74 30.65
CA ILE A 23 3.54 -27.39 30.66
C ILE A 23 3.63 -26.86 29.23
N GLY A 24 3.23 -25.59 29.04
CA GLY A 24 3.42 -24.86 27.80
C GLY A 24 4.42 -23.73 28.00
N ILE A 25 5.56 -23.80 27.32
CA ILE A 25 6.60 -22.75 27.37
C ILE A 25 6.58 -21.99 26.05
N GLY A 26 6.41 -20.67 26.12
CA GLY A 26 6.53 -19.81 24.94
C GLY A 26 8.00 -19.60 24.57
N ILE A 27 8.45 -20.23 23.48
CA ILE A 27 9.85 -20.16 23.03
C ILE A 27 10.25 -18.72 22.70
N ASP A 28 9.40 -17.96 22.01
CA ASP A 28 9.70 -16.56 21.64
C ASP A 28 9.93 -15.70 22.89
N ARG A 29 9.10 -15.90 23.93
CA ARG A 29 9.21 -15.19 25.21
C ARG A 29 10.45 -15.62 25.99
N LEU A 30 10.80 -16.90 25.95
CA LEU A 30 12.03 -17.42 26.55
C LEU A 30 13.25 -16.80 25.87
N VAL A 31 13.27 -16.76 24.54
CA VAL A 31 14.36 -16.16 23.77
C VAL A 31 14.45 -14.66 24.07
N MET A 32 13.34 -13.92 24.07
CA MET A 32 13.30 -12.50 24.46
C MET A 32 13.96 -12.26 25.82
N LEU A 33 13.67 -13.10 26.82
CA LEU A 33 14.27 -13.01 28.14
C LEU A 33 15.78 -13.29 28.09
N MET A 34 16.19 -14.35 27.39
CA MET A 34 17.60 -14.75 27.26
C MET A 34 18.43 -13.71 26.49
N THR A 35 17.83 -12.99 25.55
CA THR A 35 18.49 -11.98 24.72
C THR A 35 18.29 -10.55 25.24
N GLY A 36 17.55 -10.36 26.34
CA GLY A 36 17.27 -9.04 26.91
C GLY A 36 16.38 -8.14 26.03
N GLN A 37 15.62 -8.73 25.10
CA GLN A 37 14.77 -8.00 24.16
C GLN A 37 13.37 -7.78 24.73
N THR A 38 12.86 -6.55 24.62
CA THR A 38 11.53 -6.18 25.14
C THR A 38 10.41 -6.44 24.14
N THR A 39 10.74 -6.63 22.86
CA THR A 39 9.78 -6.80 21.76
C THR A 39 9.99 -8.12 21.03
N ILE A 40 8.89 -8.84 20.73
CA ILE A 40 8.93 -10.16 20.06
C ILE A 40 9.46 -10.08 18.62
N GLN A 41 9.34 -8.92 17.98
CA GLN A 41 9.82 -8.69 16.62
C GLN A 41 11.34 -8.80 16.50
N GLU A 42 12.08 -8.59 17.59
CA GLU A 42 13.55 -8.69 17.63
C GLU A 42 14.05 -10.14 17.67
N VAL A 43 13.18 -11.10 17.99
CA VAL A 43 13.52 -12.53 18.08
C VAL A 43 12.90 -13.36 16.96
N LEU A 44 12.24 -12.71 15.99
CA LEU A 44 11.62 -13.33 14.83
C LEU A 44 12.32 -12.87 13.56
N PHE A 45 12.65 -13.79 12.65
CA PHE A 45 13.26 -13.42 11.36
C PHE A 45 12.33 -12.59 10.48
N PHE A 46 11.03 -12.88 10.51
CA PHE A 46 10.01 -12.22 9.70
C PHE A 46 8.78 -11.92 10.56
N PRO A 47 8.80 -10.87 11.38
CA PRO A 47 7.64 -10.48 12.18
C PRO A 47 6.49 -10.01 11.29
N GLN A 48 5.26 -10.19 11.75
CA GLN A 48 4.10 -9.62 11.07
C GLN A 48 4.17 -8.09 11.14
N MET A 49 4.44 -7.46 10.01
CA MET A 49 4.47 -6.01 9.88
C MET A 49 3.11 -5.46 9.46
N ARG A 50 2.85 -4.18 9.77
CA ARG A 50 1.70 -3.48 9.21
C ARG A 50 1.94 -3.29 7.71
N PRO A 51 0.95 -3.55 6.85
CA PRO A 51 1.07 -3.29 5.42
C PRO A 51 1.44 -1.82 5.17
N GLU A 52 2.28 -1.58 4.16
CA GLU A 52 2.59 -0.23 3.73
C GLU A 52 1.32 0.48 3.24
N LYS A 53 1.22 1.78 3.55
CA LYS A 53 0.14 2.61 3.02
C LYS A 53 0.36 2.79 1.52
N THR A 54 -0.40 2.07 0.70
CA THR A 54 -0.39 2.27 -0.74
C THR A 54 -0.84 3.70 -1.03
N ALA A 55 -0.03 4.48 -1.75
CA ALA A 55 -0.42 5.83 -2.16
C ALA A 55 -1.75 5.76 -2.92
N LYS A 56 -2.72 6.59 -2.54
CA LYS A 56 -4.03 6.65 -3.22
C LYS A 56 -3.79 7.02 -4.68
N LYS A 57 -4.07 6.08 -5.58
CA LYS A 57 -4.05 6.30 -7.02
C LYS A 57 -5.45 6.71 -7.45
N ASP A 58 -5.59 7.92 -8.00
CA ASP A 58 -6.88 8.37 -8.51
C ASP A 58 -7.26 7.58 -9.79
N SER A 59 -8.56 7.29 -9.94
CA SER A 59 -9.10 6.64 -11.15
C SER A 59 -8.84 7.52 -12.37
N VAL A 60 -8.66 6.87 -13.53
CA VAL A 60 -8.51 7.53 -14.84
C VAL A 60 -9.64 8.54 -15.09
N ASP A 61 -10.86 8.24 -14.63
CA ASP A 61 -12.04 9.10 -14.79
C ASP A 61 -11.88 10.49 -14.16
N LYS A 62 -11.15 10.59 -13.03
CA LYS A 62 -10.90 11.88 -12.38
C LYS A 62 -9.98 12.78 -13.21
N TYR A 63 -9.00 12.19 -13.90
CA TYR A 63 -8.12 12.91 -14.81
C TYR A 63 -8.84 13.34 -16.09
N VAL A 64 -9.69 12.46 -16.64
CA VAL A 64 -10.52 12.79 -17.81
C VAL A 64 -11.50 13.92 -17.48
N GLY A 65 -12.06 13.95 -16.26
CA GLY A 65 -12.93 15.04 -15.79
C GLY A 65 -12.25 16.43 -15.74
N ILE A 66 -10.93 16.47 -15.71
CA ILE A 66 -10.11 17.70 -15.69
C ILE A 66 -9.67 18.12 -17.11
N GLY A 67 -9.95 17.28 -18.10
CA GLY A 67 -9.58 17.47 -19.50
C GLY A 67 -8.26 16.82 -19.89
N VAL A 68 -7.68 15.96 -19.03
CA VAL A 68 -6.49 15.18 -19.35
C VAL A 68 -6.90 13.99 -20.23
N ASP A 69 -6.22 13.84 -21.37
CA ASP A 69 -6.46 12.69 -22.25
C ASP A 69 -6.06 11.37 -21.57
N LYS A 70 -6.81 10.28 -21.83
CA LYS A 70 -6.61 8.95 -21.24
C LYS A 70 -5.19 8.45 -21.44
N ASP A 71 -4.59 8.79 -22.57
CA ASP A 71 -3.24 8.38 -22.92
C ASP A 71 -2.17 9.04 -22.03
N TRP A 72 -2.42 10.27 -21.57
CA TRP A 72 -1.50 11.02 -20.70
C TRP A 72 -1.63 10.64 -19.22
N VAL A 73 -2.73 10.01 -18.79
CA VAL A 73 -2.94 9.61 -17.39
C VAL A 73 -1.85 8.65 -16.91
N THR A 74 -1.45 7.69 -17.76
CA THR A 74 -0.39 6.73 -17.40
C THR A 74 0.99 7.38 -17.33
N ALA A 75 1.25 8.39 -18.16
CA ALA A 75 2.48 9.16 -18.14
C ALA A 75 2.55 10.09 -16.92
N LEU A 76 1.45 10.75 -16.55
CA LEU A 76 1.34 11.60 -15.35
C LEU A 76 1.54 10.80 -14.06
N GLN A 77 0.92 9.62 -13.97
CA GLN A 77 1.12 8.73 -12.82
C GLN A 77 2.56 8.23 -12.71
N LYS A 78 3.22 7.97 -13.84
CA LYS A 78 4.65 7.62 -13.89
C LYS A 78 5.57 8.81 -13.57
N ALA A 79 5.14 10.04 -13.84
CA ALA A 79 5.84 11.26 -13.46
C ALA A 79 5.73 11.58 -11.95
N GLY A 80 4.91 10.83 -11.20
CA GLY A 80 4.71 11.03 -9.76
C GLY A 80 3.46 11.83 -9.40
N TYR A 81 2.68 12.28 -10.39
CA TYR A 81 1.37 12.93 -10.19
C TYR A 81 0.26 11.89 -10.07
N VAL A 82 0.31 11.11 -8.99
CA VAL A 82 -0.55 9.93 -8.74
C VAL A 82 -1.98 10.31 -8.28
N THR A 83 -2.19 11.57 -7.88
CA THR A 83 -3.48 12.16 -7.57
C THR A 83 -3.72 13.46 -8.35
N VAL A 84 -5.00 13.82 -8.52
CA VAL A 84 -5.42 15.11 -9.07
C VAL A 84 -4.92 16.27 -8.21
N ASP A 85 -4.94 16.10 -6.89
CA ASP A 85 -4.49 17.13 -5.95
C ASP A 85 -2.99 17.42 -6.11
N ALA A 86 -2.18 16.40 -6.42
CA ALA A 86 -0.75 16.58 -6.72
C ALA A 86 -0.51 17.40 -8.00
N LEU A 87 -1.49 17.46 -8.91
CA LEU A 87 -1.41 18.29 -10.11
C LEU A 87 -1.69 19.77 -9.82
N LYS A 88 -2.45 20.10 -8.76
CA LYS A 88 -2.83 21.49 -8.41
C LYS A 88 -1.62 22.36 -8.05
N GLU A 89 -0.62 21.77 -7.38
CA GLU A 89 0.58 22.48 -6.92
C GLU A 89 1.75 22.40 -7.92
N ALA A 90 1.55 21.72 -9.05
CA ALA A 90 2.60 21.48 -10.02
C ALA A 90 2.79 22.67 -10.98
N ASN A 91 4.04 22.95 -11.37
CA ASN A 91 4.35 23.98 -12.36
C ASN A 91 4.10 23.44 -13.77
N ALA A 92 3.26 24.11 -14.55
CA ALA A 92 2.87 23.70 -15.91
C ALA A 92 4.06 23.46 -16.84
N ASN A 93 5.11 24.28 -16.75
CA ASN A 93 6.31 24.13 -17.58
C ASN A 93 7.13 22.90 -17.20
N LYS A 94 7.21 22.61 -15.90
CA LYS A 94 7.91 21.43 -15.37
C LYS A 94 7.17 20.15 -15.73
N VAL A 95 5.85 20.13 -15.56
CA VAL A 95 4.99 19.00 -15.96
C VAL A 95 5.11 18.74 -17.45
N ARG A 96 5.11 19.80 -18.28
CA ARG A 96 5.32 19.64 -19.74
C ARG A 96 6.66 19.01 -20.06
N GLN A 97 7.73 19.48 -19.42
CA GLN A 97 9.07 18.96 -19.67
C GLN A 97 9.15 17.47 -19.30
N GLU A 98 8.65 17.09 -18.14
CA GLU A 98 8.63 15.71 -17.67
C GLU A 98 7.77 14.82 -18.58
N LEU A 99 6.60 15.29 -19.03
CA LEU A 99 5.75 14.57 -19.98
C LEU A 99 6.41 14.40 -21.36
N CYS A 100 7.07 15.43 -21.88
CA CYS A 100 7.83 15.36 -23.13
C CYS A 100 9.01 14.39 -23.05
N GLU A 101 9.75 14.41 -21.94
CA GLU A 101 10.85 13.48 -21.68
C GLU A 101 10.34 12.05 -21.57
N LEU A 102 9.21 11.82 -20.90
CA LEU A 102 8.56 10.51 -20.80
C LEU A 102 8.04 10.02 -22.16
N ASN A 103 7.46 10.89 -22.98
CA ASN A 103 7.01 10.56 -24.33
C ASN A 103 8.16 10.08 -25.21
N LYS A 104 9.31 10.76 -25.14
CA LYS A 104 10.55 10.35 -25.83
C LYS A 104 11.13 9.05 -25.27
N LYS A 105 11.21 8.93 -23.94
CA LYS A 105 11.84 7.80 -23.24
C LYS A 105 11.08 6.49 -23.45
N TYR A 106 9.74 6.55 -23.44
CA TYR A 106 8.88 5.38 -23.58
C TYR A 106 8.29 5.22 -24.99
N LYS A 107 8.67 6.07 -25.95
CA LYS A 107 8.19 6.05 -27.34
C LYS A 107 6.66 6.00 -27.43
N LEU A 108 5.98 6.84 -26.64
CA LEU A 108 4.52 6.80 -26.53
C LEU A 108 3.81 7.31 -27.79
N GLY A 109 4.50 8.06 -28.67
CA GLY A 109 3.97 8.47 -29.97
C GLY A 109 2.84 9.51 -29.89
N LEU A 110 2.63 10.09 -28.71
CA LEU A 110 1.56 11.06 -28.45
C LEU A 110 1.98 12.46 -28.92
N GLU A 111 1.04 13.27 -29.36
CA GLU A 111 1.30 14.69 -29.65
C GLU A 111 1.61 15.43 -28.35
N ASN A 112 2.73 16.16 -28.32
CA ASN A 112 3.17 16.85 -27.11
C ASN A 112 2.16 17.94 -26.72
N PRO A 113 1.62 17.93 -25.49
CA PRO A 113 0.65 18.93 -25.06
C PRO A 113 1.27 20.33 -25.02
N ALA A 114 0.49 21.32 -25.45
CA ALA A 114 0.87 22.73 -25.34
C ALA A 114 0.86 23.19 -23.87
N VAL A 115 1.65 24.22 -23.54
CA VAL A 115 1.72 24.78 -22.17
C VAL A 115 0.31 25.19 -21.68
N ASN A 116 -0.47 25.82 -22.55
CA ASN A 116 -1.84 26.26 -22.26
C ASN A 116 -2.81 25.10 -21.95
N GLN A 117 -2.56 23.91 -22.51
CA GLN A 117 -3.40 22.73 -22.22
C GLN A 117 -3.11 22.19 -20.82
N ILE A 118 -1.83 22.18 -20.42
CA ILE A 118 -1.41 21.76 -19.08
C ILE A 118 -1.85 22.79 -18.03
N GLU A 119 -1.78 24.08 -18.33
CA GLU A 119 -2.37 25.13 -17.48
C GLU A 119 -3.88 24.94 -17.31
N GLY A 120 -4.59 24.54 -18.38
CA GLY A 120 -5.99 24.15 -18.32
C GLY A 120 -6.24 22.95 -17.41
N TRP A 121 -5.38 21.93 -17.45
CA TRP A 121 -5.47 20.78 -16.54
C TRP A 121 -5.24 21.18 -15.08
N ILE A 122 -4.28 22.06 -14.80
CA ILE A 122 -4.00 22.54 -13.45
C ILE A 122 -5.15 23.43 -12.93
N ALA A 123 -5.68 24.32 -13.77
CA ALA A 123 -6.81 25.19 -13.41
C ALA A 123 -8.10 24.41 -13.16
N ASN A 124 -8.38 23.38 -13.96
CA ASN A 124 -9.54 22.51 -13.76
C ASN A 124 -9.35 21.54 -12.59
N ALA A 125 -8.11 21.13 -12.29
CA ALA A 125 -7.79 20.39 -11.08
C ALA A 125 -7.99 21.27 -9.83
N ALA A 126 -7.77 22.58 -9.91
CA ALA A 126 -7.91 23.52 -8.80
C ALA A 126 -9.36 23.93 -8.48
N LYS A 127 -10.31 23.67 -9.39
CA LYS A 127 -11.75 23.75 -9.11
C LYS A 127 -12.23 22.58 -8.25
#